data_AF-Q6FJ46-F1
#
_entry.id   AF-Q6FJ46-F1
#
_cell.length_a   1.000
_cell.length_b   1.000
_cell.length_c   1.000
_cell.angle_alpha   90.00
_cell.angle_beta   90.00
_cell.angle_gamma   90.00
#
_symmetry.space_group_name_H-M   'P 1'
#
loop_
_entity.id
_entity.type
_entity.pdbx_description
1 polymer ?
#
loop_
_entity_poly.entity_id
_entity_poly.type
_entity_poly.pdbx_seq_one_letter_code
_entity_poly.pdbx_strand_id
1 'polypeptide(L)'
;MSDEYQSVKQELKALLADRKELEDKLDKLQQEIYDKESEYFDVDGGSKSYHNILRGFDGMSRTQSNNSNMTNNDRIFSLSSASYVKQVQDQ
;
A
#
# COMPACT_ATOMS: atom_id res chain seq x y z
N MET A 1 -31.78 -28.50 17.82
CA MET A 1 -31.12 -27.62 18.80
C MET A 1 -29.61 -27.84 18.87
N SER A 2 -29.12 -29.06 19.15
CA SER A 2 -27.66 -29.32 19.21
C SER A 2 -26.96 -29.14 17.86
N ASP A 3 -27.52 -29.70 16.78
CA ASP A 3 -26.82 -29.76 15.49
C ASP A 3 -26.70 -28.38 14.82
N GLU A 4 -27.76 -27.57 14.88
CA GLU A 4 -27.75 -26.19 14.38
C GLU A 4 -26.73 -25.34 15.14
N TYR A 5 -26.68 -25.45 16.47
CA TYR A 5 -25.68 -24.76 17.28
C TYR A 5 -24.24 -25.17 16.91
N GLN A 6 -23.99 -26.47 16.68
CA GLN A 6 -22.67 -26.94 16.26
C GLN A 6 -22.31 -26.45 14.86
N SER A 7 -23.26 -26.43 13.93
CA SER A 7 -23.06 -25.91 12.57
C SER A 7 -22.71 -24.42 12.58
N VAL A 8 -23.49 -23.60 13.30
CA VAL A 8 -23.22 -22.16 13.46
C VAL A 8 -21.89 -21.92 14.16
N LYS A 9 -21.54 -22.73 15.16
CA LYS A 9 -20.23 -22.63 15.85
C LYS A 9 -19.06 -22.96 14.91
N GLN A 10 -19.22 -23.93 14.02
CA GLN A 10 -18.20 -24.26 13.03
C GLN A 10 -18.06 -23.15 11.97
N GLU A 11 -19.18 -22.62 11.49
CA GLU A 11 -19.20 -21.48 10.56
C GLU A 11 -18.54 -20.24 11.18
N LEU A 12 -18.86 -19.90 12.42
CA LEU A 12 -18.23 -18.79 13.13
C LEU A 12 -16.72 -18.97 13.25
N LYS A 13 -16.25 -20.19 13.55
CA LYS A 13 -14.81 -20.48 13.60
C LYS A 13 -14.15 -20.32 12.23
N ALA A 14 -14.80 -20.74 11.16
CA ALA A 14 -14.30 -20.57 9.80
C ALA A 14 -14.23 -19.08 9.42
N LEU A 15 -15.28 -18.30 9.71
CA LEU A 15 -15.32 -16.86 9.47
C LEU A 15 -14.25 -16.10 10.27
N LEU A 16 -14.00 -16.49 11.52
CA LEU A 16 -12.92 -15.90 12.32
C LEU A 16 -11.53 -16.23 11.77
N ALA A 17 -11.33 -17.45 11.26
CA ALA A 17 -10.09 -17.84 10.61
C ALA A 17 -9.87 -17.07 9.30
N ASP A 18 -10.91 -16.95 8.48
CA ASP A 18 -10.88 -16.19 7.22
C ASP A 18 -10.64 -14.70 7.47
N ARG A 19 -11.30 -14.11 8.48
CA ARG A 19 -11.03 -12.73 8.91
C ARG A 19 -9.55 -12.53 9.24
N LYS A 20 -8.98 -13.44 10.04
CA LYS A 20 -7.56 -13.35 10.43
C LYS A 20 -6.64 -13.45 9.21
N GLU A 21 -6.92 -14.36 8.29
CA GLU A 21 -6.15 -14.50 7.05
C GLU A 21 -6.24 -13.24 6.16
N LEU A 22 -7.41 -12.62 6.09
CA LEU A 22 -7.62 -11.36 5.35
C LEU A 22 -6.88 -10.19 6.01
N GLU A 23 -6.88 -10.10 7.35
CA GLU A 23 -6.09 -9.10 8.09
C GLU A 23 -4.59 -9.27 7.82
N ASP A 24 -4.05 -10.50 7.91
CA ASP A 24 -2.65 -10.80 7.61
C ASP A 24 -2.27 -10.45 6.14
N LYS A 25 -3.17 -10.73 5.19
CA LYS A 25 -2.98 -10.37 3.78
C LYS A 25 -3.01 -8.86 3.57
N LEU A 26 -3.90 -8.15 4.26
CA LEU A 26 -4.02 -6.70 4.16
C LEU A 26 -2.74 -6.03 4.65
N ASP A 27 -2.21 -6.45 5.80
CA ASP A 27 -0.96 -5.92 6.36
C ASP A 27 0.21 -6.16 5.41
N LYS A 28 0.30 -7.36 4.82
CA LYS A 28 1.33 -7.69 3.83
C LYS A 28 1.23 -6.80 2.58
N LEU A 29 0.01 -6.59 2.06
CA LEU A 29 -0.21 -5.74 0.87
C LEU A 29 0.12 -4.27 1.16
N GLN A 30 -0.20 -3.77 2.35
CA GLN A 30 0.15 -2.41 2.75
C GLN A 30 1.67 -2.20 2.79
N GLN A 31 2.40 -3.17 3.34
CA GLN A 31 3.87 -3.14 3.34
C GLN A 31 4.42 -3.22 1.90
N GLU A 32 3.87 -4.11 1.07
CA GLU A 32 4.29 -4.25 -0.33
C GLU A 32 4.06 -2.96 -1.13
N ILE A 33 2.94 -2.27 -0.93
CA ILE A 33 2.67 -0.97 -1.55
C ILE A 33 3.76 0.04 -1.15
N TYR A 34 4.06 0.16 0.14
CA TYR A 34 5.08 1.09 0.63
C TYR A 34 6.47 0.79 0.07
N ASP A 35 6.85 -0.49 0.01
CA ASP A 35 8.13 -0.94 -0.53
C ASP A 35 8.22 -0.64 -2.03
N LYS A 36 7.13 -0.88 -2.78
CA LYS A 36 7.06 -0.62 -4.23
C LYS A 36 7.06 0.86 -4.56
N GLU A 37 6.39 1.69 -3.76
CA GLU A 37 6.47 3.14 -3.89
C GLU A 37 7.92 3.59 -3.71
N SER A 38 8.63 3.07 -2.72
CA SER A 38 10.06 3.35 -2.54
C SER A 38 10.88 2.87 -3.74
N GLU A 39 10.66 1.63 -4.20
CA GLU A 39 11.41 1.05 -5.33
C GLU A 39 11.26 1.84 -6.64
N TYR A 40 10.04 2.33 -6.92
CA TYR A 40 9.70 2.98 -8.18
C TYR A 40 9.85 4.49 -8.16
N PHE A 41 9.67 5.14 -7.01
CA PHE A 41 9.66 6.59 -6.91
C PHE A 41 10.89 7.15 -6.18
N ASP A 42 11.59 6.39 -5.34
CA ASP A 42 12.89 6.81 -4.83
C ASP A 42 13.94 6.63 -5.95
N VAL A 43 14.19 7.74 -6.64
CA VAL A 43 15.25 7.85 -7.64
C VAL A 43 16.59 8.06 -6.92
N ASP A 44 17.05 7.03 -6.22
CA ASP A 44 18.44 7.01 -5.76
C ASP A 44 19.34 6.72 -6.98
N GLY A 45 20.17 7.69 -7.37
CA GLY A 45 21.25 7.45 -8.34
C GLY A 45 20.94 7.57 -9.85
N GLY A 46 20.07 8.50 -10.26
CA GLY A 46 20.23 9.15 -11.58
C GLY A 46 19.94 8.34 -12.86
N SER A 47 19.24 7.20 -12.80
CA SER A 47 18.89 6.41 -14.01
C SER A 47 17.45 5.87 -14.07
N LYS A 48 16.61 6.08 -13.06
CA LYS A 48 15.19 5.68 -13.11
C LYS A 48 14.36 6.86 -13.62
N SER A 49 13.70 6.65 -14.77
CA SER A 49 12.84 7.59 -15.49
C SER A 49 12.19 8.67 -14.60
N TYR A 50 12.53 9.94 -14.84
CA TYR A 50 11.97 11.11 -14.16
C TYR A 50 10.44 11.25 -14.29
N HIS A 51 9.84 10.47 -15.17
CA HIS A 51 8.41 10.43 -15.46
C HIS A 51 7.78 9.25 -14.75
N ASN A 52 6.86 9.54 -13.86
CA ASN A 52 6.08 8.55 -13.11
C ASN A 52 4.63 9.04 -12.96
N ILE A 53 3.77 8.19 -12.42
CA ILE A 53 2.35 8.50 -12.22
C ILE A 53 2.12 9.71 -11.28
N LEU A 54 3.08 10.04 -10.43
CA LEU A 54 3.01 11.16 -9.49
C LEU A 54 3.26 12.51 -10.17
N ARG A 55 4.20 12.55 -11.14
CA ARG A 55 4.65 13.79 -11.82
C ARG A 55 4.05 13.97 -13.21
N GLY A 56 3.50 12.90 -13.77
CA GLY A 56 2.99 12.86 -15.14
C GLY A 56 4.04 12.41 -16.16
N PHE A 57 3.56 12.05 -17.34
CA PHE A 57 4.35 11.51 -18.45
C PHE A 57 4.49 12.47 -19.64
N ASP A 58 3.95 13.68 -19.55
CA ASP A 58 3.97 14.67 -20.65
C ASP A 58 5.40 15.13 -21.00
N GLY A 59 6.35 14.96 -20.08
CA GLY A 59 7.76 15.26 -20.26
C GLY A 59 8.59 14.15 -20.90
N MET A 60 8.03 12.98 -21.27
CA MET A 60 8.85 11.81 -21.63
C MET A 60 9.82 12.03 -22.81
N SER A 61 9.53 13.03 -23.66
CA SER A 61 10.40 13.47 -24.76
C SER A 61 11.29 14.68 -24.44
N ARG A 62 11.14 15.31 -23.28
CA ARG A 62 11.87 16.50 -22.84
C ARG A 62 12.67 16.16 -21.58
N THR A 63 13.98 16.33 -21.62
CA THR A 63 14.84 16.24 -20.43
C THR A 63 14.56 17.41 -19.47
N GLN A 64 13.47 17.35 -18.70
CA GLN A 64 13.19 18.33 -17.65
C GLN A 64 13.95 17.97 -16.37
N SER A 65 14.86 18.85 -15.99
CA SER A 65 15.81 18.74 -14.87
C SER A 65 15.22 19.14 -13.50
N ASN A 66 13.91 18.99 -13.27
CA ASN A 66 13.32 19.32 -11.97
C ASN A 66 13.37 18.10 -11.05
N ASN A 67 14.56 17.88 -10.48
CA ASN A 67 14.80 16.88 -9.43
C ASN A 67 14.24 17.40 -8.10
N SER A 68 12.94 17.29 -7.88
CA SER A 68 12.45 17.18 -6.50
C SER A 68 12.75 15.76 -6.01
N ASN A 69 13.26 15.62 -4.79
CA ASN A 69 13.30 14.32 -4.13
C ASN A 69 11.87 13.89 -3.83
N MET A 70 11.61 12.58 -3.87
CA MET A 70 10.35 12.05 -3.38
C MET A 70 10.21 12.39 -1.90
N THR A 71 9.06 12.90 -1.52
CA THR A 71 8.69 13.13 -0.12
C THR A 71 7.68 12.08 0.30
N ASN A 72 7.51 11.86 1.61
CA ASN A 72 6.46 10.97 2.11
C ASN A 72 5.05 11.44 1.72
N ASN A 73 4.87 12.72 1.38
CA ASN A 73 3.61 13.25 0.86
C ASN A 73 3.32 12.80 -0.57
N ASP A 74 4.33 12.31 -1.30
CA ASP A 74 4.21 11.81 -2.66
C ASP A 74 3.80 10.31 -2.70
N ARG A 75 3.73 9.65 -1.55
CA ARG A 75 3.31 8.23 -1.38
C ARG A 75 1.80 8.07 -1.47
N ILE A 76 1.22 8.47 -2.59
CA ILE A 76 -0.24 8.56 -2.77
C ILE A 76 -0.95 7.21 -2.60
N PHE A 77 -0.29 6.09 -2.87
CA PHE A 77 -0.88 4.77 -2.72
C PHE A 77 -0.93 4.37 -1.25
N SER A 78 0.15 4.55 -0.49
CA SER A 78 0.10 4.35 0.96
C SER A 78 -0.87 5.32 1.64
N LEU A 79 -0.87 6.61 1.25
CA LEU A 79 -1.77 7.63 1.81
C LEU A 79 -3.26 7.41 1.49
N SER A 80 -3.58 6.53 0.54
CA SER A 80 -4.97 6.13 0.28
C SER A 80 -5.55 5.23 1.39
N SER A 81 -4.70 4.62 2.23
CA SER A 81 -5.14 3.81 3.37
C SER A 81 -5.26 4.65 4.64
N ALA A 82 -6.48 4.73 5.19
CA ALA A 82 -6.73 5.40 6.47
C ALA A 82 -5.92 4.77 7.63
N SER A 83 -5.68 3.46 7.59
CA SER A 83 -4.84 2.76 8.57
C SER A 83 -3.39 3.24 8.50
N TYR A 84 -2.86 3.42 7.29
CA TYR A 84 -1.51 3.95 7.09
C TYR A 84 -1.41 5.41 7.56
N VAL A 85 -2.38 6.25 7.19
CA VAL A 85 -2.43 7.66 7.63
C VAL A 85 -2.44 7.75 9.15
N LYS A 86 -3.23 6.90 9.82
CA LYS A 86 -3.26 6.84 11.27
C LYS A 86 -1.91 6.41 11.86
N GLN A 87 -1.29 5.38 11.30
CA GLN A 87 0.04 4.92 11.71
C GLN A 87 1.12 6.02 11.60
N VAL A 88 1.05 6.86 10.56
CA VAL A 88 1.97 8.00 10.38
C VAL A 88 1.66 9.15 11.35
N GLN A 89 0.39 9.38 11.69
CA GLN A 89 -0.02 10.41 12.65
C GLN A 89 0.33 10.07 14.10
N ASP A 90 0.36 8.78 14.43
CA ASP A 90 0.69 8.27 15.76
C ASP A 90 2.21 8.19 16.02
N GLN A 91 3.07 8.52 15.03
CA GLN A 91 4.54 8.57 15.12
C GLN A 91 5.06 9.98 15.43
#